data_AF-A0A349ET03-F1
#
_entry.id   AF-A0A349ET03-F1
#
_cell.length_a   1.000
_cell.length_b   1.000
_cell.length_c   1.000
_cell.angle_alpha   90.00
_cell.angle_beta   90.00
_cell.angle_gamma   90.00
#
_symmetry.space_group_name_H-M   'P 1'
#
loop_
_entity.id
_entity.type
_entity.pdbx_description
1 polymer ?
#
loop_
_entity_poly.entity_id
_entity_poly.type
_entity_poly.pdbx_seq_one_letter_code
_entity_poly.pdbx_strand_id
1 'polypeptide(L)'
;MLRQKQLYSVRNIIVYQAQNKSCGYAVVKMALIHVSKRRDFIYALEEKAEGQAPSFAELIHYGAKFGLRLGGYKVQDPREILTNKDFPLLVSVYENGFSHMLYLYKAKRKSFLVLDPKNGKREIEKADFIKIFDGRFLKVEEYNDIYPKIKPIHPISALSLSFHSLLNSLPSISLLLSIFSMNGQKENFILSLLLLLSSFLFLLLSKLETSLFIKRFDSLYLNKVDDNSLFKRRENYMHYNKYKSMAFVIYPTLILNILEILLTLFIFSFGDPYFFFSLVSSILFSLLLYFLFVSKEDSFNEKASSLEYSYFHFNKSEKNRLLELHSLSKVGKRYSVYLTIKDSASIIFACLASFFALYFKNDLGMELFFFTFISNYLMIGLIKQSLTNYDKLDEKKKEESYFIFNFLS
;
A
#
# COMPACT_ATOMS: atom_id res chain seq x y z
N MET A 1 14.23 40.81 19.65
CA MET A 1 14.66 39.46 19.22
C MET A 1 13.49 38.50 19.39
N LEU A 2 12.64 38.42 18.37
CA LEU A 2 11.36 37.71 18.43
C LEU A 2 11.56 36.21 18.26
N ARG A 3 11.15 35.45 19.29
CA ARG A 3 10.84 34.02 19.21
C ARG A 3 9.90 33.77 18.03
N GLN A 4 10.41 33.20 16.94
CA GLN A 4 9.56 32.66 15.87
C GLN A 4 9.25 31.18 16.16
N LYS A 5 8.11 31.03 16.82
CA LYS A 5 7.05 30.03 16.59
C LYS A 5 7.50 28.67 16.03
N GLN A 6 7.39 27.66 16.91
CA GLN A 6 6.90 26.33 16.56
C GLN A 6 5.76 26.44 15.54
N LEU A 7 6.00 26.04 14.31
CA LEU A 7 5.01 25.94 13.24
C LEU A 7 5.20 24.59 12.55
N TYR A 8 4.19 23.73 12.75
CA TYR A 8 3.85 22.46 12.11
C TYR A 8 4.93 21.66 11.35
N SER A 9 5.25 20.49 11.90
CA SER A 9 6.23 19.52 11.37
C SER A 9 5.77 18.87 10.06
N VAL A 10 6.45 19.13 8.95
CA VAL A 10 6.48 18.19 7.82
C VAL A 10 7.23 16.94 8.30
N ARG A 11 6.50 15.90 8.73
CA ARG A 11 7.03 14.65 9.31
C ARG A 11 7.37 13.64 8.22
N ASN A 12 8.49 12.94 8.39
CA ASN A 12 8.84 11.61 7.85
C ASN A 12 8.28 11.25 6.46
N ILE A 13 8.52 12.08 5.46
CA ILE A 13 8.11 11.76 4.08
C ILE A 13 9.14 10.80 3.48
N ILE A 14 8.66 9.64 3.03
CA ILE A 14 9.47 8.65 2.34
C ILE A 14 9.33 8.87 0.84
N VAL A 15 10.47 8.89 0.16
CA VAL A 15 10.56 8.82 -1.30
C VAL A 15 11.06 7.43 -1.66
N TYR A 16 10.27 6.66 -2.39
CA TYR A 16 10.70 5.34 -2.86
C TYR A 16 11.65 5.48 -4.05
N GLN A 17 12.59 4.55 -4.19
CA GLN A 17 13.50 4.54 -5.34
C GLN A 17 12.72 4.30 -6.64
N ALA A 18 12.94 5.15 -7.64
CA ALA A 18 12.29 5.03 -8.94
C ALA A 18 13.00 4.03 -9.89
N GLN A 19 14.25 3.69 -9.58
CA GLN A 19 15.08 2.72 -10.29
C GLN A 19 15.73 1.77 -9.27
N ASN A 20 16.08 0.54 -9.65
CA ASN A 20 16.74 -0.42 -8.74
C ASN A 20 18.01 0.11 -8.07
N LYS A 21 18.73 1.01 -8.75
CA LYS A 21 20.01 1.58 -8.32
C LYS A 21 19.91 3.05 -7.92
N SER A 22 18.72 3.63 -7.74
CA SER A 22 18.53 5.05 -7.44
C SER A 22 18.24 5.38 -5.97
N CYS A 23 18.54 4.46 -5.03
CA CYS A 23 18.32 4.71 -3.60
C CYS A 23 19.01 5.99 -3.10
N GLY A 24 20.20 6.32 -3.62
CA GLY A 24 20.89 7.58 -3.29
C GLY A 24 20.11 8.84 -3.68
N TYR A 25 19.56 8.90 -4.90
CA TYR A 25 18.74 10.03 -5.35
C TYR A 25 17.48 10.20 -4.49
N ALA A 26 16.81 9.09 -4.17
CA ALA A 26 15.64 9.10 -3.29
C ALA A 26 15.96 9.67 -1.89
N VAL A 27 17.11 9.28 -1.31
CA VAL A 27 17.58 9.80 -0.02
C VAL A 27 17.91 11.30 -0.09
N VAL A 28 18.49 11.79 -1.19
CA VAL A 28 18.73 13.24 -1.40
C VAL A 28 17.40 14.00 -1.53
N LYS A 29 16.40 13.46 -2.23
CA LYS A 29 15.05 14.05 -2.28
C LYS A 29 14.41 14.12 -0.90
N MET A 30 14.53 13.06 -0.09
CA MET A 30 14.07 13.09 1.31
C MET A 30 14.77 14.21 2.10
N ALA A 31 16.08 14.40 1.89
CA ALA A 31 16.84 15.49 2.50
C ALA A 31 16.29 16.87 2.07
N LEU A 32 16.10 17.09 0.77
CA LEU A 32 15.50 18.30 0.20
C LEU A 32 14.13 18.60 0.81
N ILE A 33 13.23 17.61 0.87
CA ILE A 33 11.89 17.74 1.47
C ILE A 33 11.99 18.10 2.96
N HIS A 34 12.92 17.47 3.68
CA HIS A 34 13.11 17.74 5.10
C HIS A 34 13.52 19.19 5.34
N VAL A 35 14.52 19.69 4.61
CA VAL A 35 15.09 21.03 4.85
C VAL A 35 14.19 22.13 4.30
N SER A 36 13.59 21.92 3.13
CA SER A 36 12.71 22.89 2.48
C SER A 36 11.29 22.91 3.04
N LYS A 37 10.85 21.82 3.67
CA LYS A 37 9.44 21.56 4.05
C LYS A 37 8.48 21.47 2.86
N ARG A 38 8.99 21.29 1.63
CA ARG A 38 8.16 21.23 0.43
C ARG A 38 8.10 19.81 -0.13
N ARG A 39 6.89 19.37 -0.52
CA ARG A 39 6.64 18.00 -1.02
C ARG A 39 6.94 17.81 -2.50
N ASP A 40 7.07 18.89 -3.25
CA ASP A 40 7.27 18.85 -4.69
C ASP A 40 8.66 18.33 -5.10
N PHE A 41 9.65 18.38 -4.22
CA PHE A 41 10.95 17.73 -4.41
C PHE A 41 10.88 16.20 -4.60
N ILE A 42 9.75 15.55 -4.28
CA ILE A 42 9.51 14.15 -4.66
C ILE A 42 9.65 13.97 -6.18
N TYR A 43 9.22 14.98 -6.95
CA TYR A 43 9.20 14.97 -8.41
C TYR A 43 10.47 15.52 -9.05
N ALA A 44 11.51 15.83 -8.27
CA ALA A 44 12.80 16.20 -8.84
C ALA A 44 13.28 15.09 -9.79
N LEU A 45 13.63 15.42 -11.02
CA LEU A 45 14.04 14.42 -12.01
C LEU A 45 15.30 13.70 -11.51
N GLU A 46 15.36 12.39 -11.67
CA GLU A 46 16.56 11.59 -11.37
C GLU A 46 17.37 11.39 -12.66
N GLU A 47 18.68 11.32 -12.53
CA GLU A 47 19.53 10.86 -13.63
C GLU A 47 19.40 9.33 -13.78
N LYS A 48 19.59 8.82 -15.00
CA LYS A 48 19.60 7.38 -15.25
C LYS A 48 20.82 6.75 -14.59
N ALA A 49 20.61 5.80 -13.70
CA ALA A 49 21.68 5.05 -13.06
C ALA A 49 22.11 3.89 -13.98
N GLU A 50 22.95 4.17 -14.97
CA GLU A 50 23.48 3.16 -15.88
C GLU A 50 24.58 2.34 -15.21
N GLY A 51 24.38 1.02 -15.11
CA GLY A 51 25.41 0.08 -14.62
C GLY A 51 25.67 0.08 -13.11
N GLN A 52 25.78 1.24 -12.46
CA GLN A 52 26.12 1.36 -11.02
C GLN A 52 25.20 2.33 -10.28
N ALA A 53 25.14 2.20 -8.95
CA ALA A 53 24.46 3.16 -8.09
C ALA A 53 25.24 4.48 -8.04
N PRO A 54 24.57 5.63 -7.85
CA PRO A 54 25.24 6.93 -7.84
C PRO A 54 26.25 7.01 -6.70
N SER A 55 27.44 7.50 -7.04
CA SER A 55 28.50 7.85 -6.11
C SER A 55 28.11 9.03 -5.23
N PHE A 56 28.81 9.22 -4.11
CA PHE A 56 28.60 10.37 -3.23
C PHE A 56 28.83 11.70 -3.96
N ALA A 57 29.78 11.76 -4.89
CA ALA A 57 30.04 12.95 -5.69
C ALA A 57 28.85 13.31 -6.59
N GLU A 58 28.24 12.32 -7.26
CA GLU A 58 27.05 12.52 -8.08
C GLU A 58 25.85 12.95 -7.21
N LEU A 59 25.70 12.40 -6.00
CA LEU A 59 24.65 12.81 -5.07
C LEU A 59 24.82 14.25 -4.56
N ILE A 60 26.06 14.66 -4.27
CA ILE A 60 26.38 16.05 -3.90
C ILE A 60 26.06 16.98 -5.08
N HIS A 61 26.47 16.63 -6.29
CA HIS A 61 26.17 17.40 -7.50
C HIS A 61 24.66 17.49 -7.75
N TYR A 62 23.94 16.39 -7.59
CA TYR A 62 22.50 16.32 -7.72
C TYR A 62 21.79 17.24 -6.71
N GLY A 63 22.18 17.19 -5.44
CA GLY A 63 21.64 18.08 -4.41
C GLY A 63 21.89 19.56 -4.73
N ALA A 64 23.08 19.88 -5.23
CA ALA A 64 23.46 21.26 -5.57
C ALA A 64 22.57 21.88 -6.66
N LYS A 65 22.06 21.09 -7.62
CA LYS A 65 21.10 21.56 -8.64
C LYS A 65 19.82 22.14 -8.03
N PHE A 66 19.47 21.69 -6.84
CA PHE A 66 18.30 22.12 -6.06
C PHE A 66 18.70 22.96 -4.83
N GLY A 67 19.95 23.44 -4.80
CA GLY A 67 20.49 24.32 -3.78
C GLY A 67 20.79 23.66 -2.43
N LEU A 68 20.88 22.32 -2.39
CA LEU A 68 21.31 21.58 -1.22
C LEU A 68 22.83 21.37 -1.23
N ARG A 69 23.54 21.93 -0.23
CA ARG A 69 24.95 21.63 -0.01
C ARG A 69 25.09 20.40 0.90
N LEU A 70 25.67 19.34 0.35
CA LEU A 70 25.97 18.10 1.05
C LEU A 70 27.48 17.99 1.29
N GLY A 71 27.87 17.79 2.55
CA GLY A 71 29.24 17.42 2.92
C GLY A 71 29.37 15.91 3.02
N GLY A 72 30.47 15.34 2.49
CA GLY A 72 30.78 13.92 2.59
C GLY A 72 31.76 13.63 3.72
N TYR A 73 31.41 12.66 4.56
CA TYR A 73 32.16 12.33 5.77
C TYR A 73 32.40 10.81 5.86
N LYS A 74 33.51 10.44 6.49
CA LYS A 74 33.86 9.05 6.81
C LYS A 74 34.30 8.97 8.27
N VAL A 75 33.68 8.10 9.05
CA VAL A 75 34.11 7.80 10.43
C VAL A 75 35.24 6.77 10.44
N GLN A 76 36.06 6.79 11.48
CA GLN A 76 37.11 5.78 11.66
C GLN A 76 36.52 4.50 12.27
N ASP A 77 35.66 4.66 13.29
CA ASP A 77 34.88 3.58 13.88
C ASP A 77 33.37 3.78 13.59
N PRO A 78 32.67 2.79 12.99
CA PRO A 78 31.22 2.81 12.84
C PRO A 78 30.44 3.14 14.12
N ARG A 79 31.01 2.89 15.31
CA ARG A 79 30.39 3.22 16.61
C ARG A 79 30.32 4.71 16.90
N GLU A 80 31.13 5.55 16.25
CA GLU A 80 31.09 7.02 16.41
C GLU A 80 29.70 7.58 16.08
N ILE A 81 28.97 6.93 15.17
CA ILE A 81 27.61 7.31 14.78
C ILE A 81 26.62 7.26 15.95
N LEU A 82 26.89 6.46 16.99
CA LEU A 82 26.03 6.31 18.16
C LEU A 82 26.01 7.58 19.03
N THR A 83 27.10 8.34 18.99
CA THR A 83 27.26 9.58 19.74
C THR A 83 26.89 10.82 18.92
N ASN A 84 26.67 10.67 17.61
CA ASN A 84 26.24 11.76 16.76
C ASN A 84 24.90 12.35 17.23
N LYS A 85 24.82 13.68 17.29
CA LYS A 85 23.59 14.41 17.64
C LYS A 85 22.97 15.10 16.43
N ASP A 86 23.73 15.23 15.34
CA ASP A 86 23.30 15.98 14.17
C ASP A 86 22.60 15.05 13.19
N PHE A 87 21.28 15.08 13.22
CA PHE A 87 20.40 14.38 12.27
C PHE A 87 19.59 15.40 11.49
N PRO A 88 19.16 15.07 10.26
CA PRO A 88 19.26 13.78 9.57
C PRO A 88 20.63 13.54 8.89
N LEU A 89 20.99 12.27 8.69
CA LEU A 89 22.16 11.86 7.90
C LEU A 89 21.75 10.96 6.74
N LEU A 90 22.46 11.04 5.62
CA LEU A 90 22.30 10.13 4.49
C LEU A 90 23.44 9.11 4.59
N VAL A 91 23.15 7.92 5.10
CA VAL A 91 24.17 6.92 5.44
C VAL A 91 24.24 5.83 4.39
N SER A 92 25.44 5.37 4.09
CA SER A 92 25.63 4.19 3.26
C SER A 92 25.76 2.95 4.14
N VAL A 93 25.13 1.85 3.72
CA VAL A 93 25.12 0.58 4.43
C VAL A 93 25.35 -0.56 3.46
N TYR A 94 25.79 -1.69 4.00
CA TYR A 94 25.91 -2.96 3.28
C TYR A 94 24.88 -3.95 3.82
N GLU A 95 23.85 -4.23 3.04
CA GLU A 95 22.73 -5.08 3.43
C GLU A 95 22.47 -6.13 2.34
N ASN A 96 22.33 -7.40 2.74
CA ASN A 96 22.12 -8.53 1.82
C ASN A 96 23.14 -8.65 0.68
N GLY A 97 24.40 -8.25 0.92
CA GLY A 97 25.46 -8.34 -0.09
C GLY A 97 25.51 -7.16 -1.08
N PHE A 98 24.76 -6.08 -0.83
CA PHE A 98 24.74 -4.91 -1.71
C PHE A 98 24.89 -3.60 -0.92
N SER A 99 25.52 -2.61 -1.55
CA SER A 99 25.54 -1.23 -1.05
C SER A 99 24.16 -0.61 -1.20
N HIS A 100 23.67 0.03 -0.14
CA HIS A 100 22.38 0.70 -0.11
C HIS A 100 22.49 2.01 0.65
N MET A 101 21.65 2.99 0.32
CA MET A 101 21.65 4.28 1.02
C MET A 101 20.37 4.46 1.81
N LEU A 102 20.52 4.90 3.06
CA LEU A 102 19.44 5.08 4.02
C LEU A 102 19.39 6.52 4.51
N TYR A 103 18.18 7.02 4.77
CA TYR A 103 18.00 8.32 5.40
C TYR A 103 17.82 8.13 6.91
N LEU A 104 18.88 8.37 7.66
CA LEU A 104 18.93 8.27 9.10
C LEU A 104 18.25 9.49 9.73
N TYR A 105 16.96 9.38 10.03
CA TYR A 105 16.13 10.53 10.42
C TYR A 105 16.42 11.03 11.84
N LYS A 106 16.56 10.11 12.81
CA LYS A 106 16.94 10.44 14.20
C LYS A 106 17.42 9.21 14.98
N ALA A 107 18.26 9.45 15.99
CA ALA A 107 18.54 8.47 17.03
C ALA A 107 17.40 8.39 18.06
N LYS A 108 17.06 7.17 18.46
CA LYS A 108 16.31 6.86 19.68
C LYS A 108 17.26 6.22 20.71
N ARG A 109 16.73 5.85 21.88
CA ARG A 109 17.52 5.24 22.96
C ARG A 109 18.23 3.97 22.48
N LYS A 110 17.49 2.99 21.95
CA LYS A 110 18.02 1.67 21.53
C LYS A 110 18.10 1.47 20.01
N SER A 111 17.43 2.31 19.23
CA SER A 111 17.32 2.17 17.78
C SER A 111 17.59 3.48 17.06
N PHE A 112 17.77 3.41 15.74
CA PHE A 112 17.65 4.53 14.84
C PHE A 112 16.33 4.46 14.08
N LEU A 113 15.68 5.60 13.89
CA LEU A 113 14.57 5.71 12.95
C LEU A 113 15.14 6.01 11.57
N VAL A 114 14.84 5.13 10.62
CA VAL A 114 15.38 5.17 9.26
C VAL A 114 14.24 5.25 8.25
N LEU A 115 14.43 6.06 7.21
CA LEU A 115 13.60 6.03 6.00
C LEU A 115 14.40 5.33 4.90
N ASP A 116 13.94 4.16 4.49
CA ASP A 116 14.57 3.30 3.49
C ASP A 116 13.84 3.46 2.15
N PRO A 117 14.50 3.89 1.07
CA PRO A 117 13.88 4.02 -0.26
C PRO A 117 13.31 2.72 -0.84
N LYS A 118 13.76 1.55 -0.37
CA LYS A 118 13.33 0.23 -0.84
C LYS A 118 12.25 -0.37 0.05
N ASN A 119 12.41 -0.24 1.36
CA ASN A 119 11.61 -0.94 2.37
C ASN A 119 10.67 -0.03 3.17
N GLY A 120 10.72 1.28 2.95
CA GLY A 120 9.89 2.25 3.67
C GLY A 120 10.43 2.60 5.05
N LYS A 121 9.54 2.90 6.00
CA LYS A 121 9.91 3.33 7.35
C LYS A 121 10.35 2.12 8.16
N ARG A 122 11.55 2.16 8.75
CA ARG A 122 11.98 1.10 9.68
C ARG A 122 12.73 1.63 10.87
N GLU A 123 12.69 0.86 11.95
CA GLU A 123 13.53 1.05 13.12
C GLU A 123 14.61 -0.02 13.11
N ILE A 124 15.87 0.41 13.16
CA ILE A 124 17.02 -0.50 13.19
C ILE A 124 17.66 -0.37 14.56
N GLU A 125 17.84 -1.48 15.27
CA GLU A 125 18.56 -1.46 16.54
C GLU A 125 19.98 -0.93 16.32
N LYS A 126 20.47 -0.14 17.27
CA LYS A 126 21.82 0.46 17.18
C LYS A 126 22.89 -0.61 16.98
N ALA A 127 22.75 -1.75 17.66
CA ALA A 127 23.68 -2.87 17.56
C ALA A 127 23.71 -3.47 16.14
N ASP A 128 22.56 -3.59 15.48
CA ASP A 128 22.48 -4.13 14.11
C ASP A 128 22.90 -3.10 13.07
N PHE A 129 22.57 -1.82 13.29
CA PHE A 129 23.00 -0.75 12.41
C PHE A 129 24.53 -0.69 12.29
N ILE A 130 25.26 -0.82 13.40
CA ILE A 130 26.74 -0.81 13.41
C ILE A 130 27.32 -1.91 12.51
N LYS A 131 26.67 -3.08 12.43
CA LYS A 131 27.15 -4.23 11.63
C LYS A 131 27.01 -3.98 10.13
N ILE A 132 26.00 -3.21 9.73
CA ILE A 132 25.71 -2.92 8.32
C ILE A 132 26.25 -1.55 7.87
N PHE A 133 26.59 -0.65 8.80
CA PHE A 133 27.05 0.69 8.47
C PHE A 133 28.46 0.65 7.87
N ASP A 134 28.63 1.25 6.70
CA ASP A 134 29.90 1.20 5.96
C ASP A 134 30.89 2.30 6.39
N GLY A 135 30.50 3.12 7.36
CA GLY A 135 31.31 4.22 7.89
C GLY A 135 31.23 5.52 7.09
N ARG A 136 30.47 5.59 5.99
CA ARG A 136 30.37 6.77 5.12
C ARG A 136 28.98 7.38 5.16
N PHE A 137 28.91 8.70 5.23
CA PHE A 137 27.65 9.42 5.23
C PHE A 137 27.75 10.79 4.57
N LEU A 138 26.62 11.30 4.09
CA LEU A 138 26.45 12.69 3.71
C LEU A 138 25.65 13.42 4.79
N LYS A 139 26.02 14.68 5.03
CA LYS A 139 25.33 15.58 5.94
C LYS A 139 24.90 16.82 5.17
N VAL A 140 23.71 17.32 5.46
CA VAL A 140 23.29 18.64 4.93
C VAL A 140 24.05 19.71 5.70
N GLU A 141 24.78 20.56 4.97
CA GLU A 141 25.53 21.68 5.54
C GLU A 141 24.78 22.99 5.37
N GLU A 142 24.16 23.18 4.21
CA GLU A 142 23.45 24.40 3.85
C GLU A 142 22.33 24.07 2.86
N TYR A 143 21.30 24.90 2.85
CA TYR A 143 20.21 24.82 1.89
C TYR A 143 19.79 26.22 1.46
N ASN A 144 19.86 26.46 0.15
CA ASN A 144 19.32 27.62 -0.53
C ASN A 144 18.18 27.14 -1.43
N ASP A 145 16.95 27.64 -1.24
CA ASP A 145 15.79 27.09 -1.94
C ASP A 145 15.83 27.40 -3.45
N ILE A 146 16.14 26.37 -4.24
CA ILE A 146 16.01 26.38 -5.70
C ILE A 146 14.82 25.50 -6.10
N TYR A 147 13.78 26.15 -6.61
CA TYR A 147 12.51 25.52 -6.97
C TYR A 147 12.69 24.46 -8.09
N PRO A 148 12.25 23.20 -7.89
CA PRO A 148 12.19 22.22 -8.97
C PRO A 148 11.03 22.61 -9.90
N LYS A 149 11.31 23.08 -11.11
CA LYS A 149 10.31 23.52 -12.10
C LYS A 149 9.52 22.35 -12.72
N ILE A 150 8.97 21.44 -11.91
CA ILE A 150 8.36 20.20 -12.38
C ILE A 150 6.97 20.06 -11.77
N LYS A 151 5.97 19.77 -12.61
CA LYS A 151 4.59 19.49 -12.18
C LYS A 151 4.46 18.01 -11.81
N PRO A 152 3.62 17.67 -10.82
CA PRO A 152 3.30 16.27 -10.53
C PRO A 152 2.70 15.61 -11.77
N ILE A 153 3.25 14.44 -12.15
CA ILE A 153 2.71 13.64 -13.24
C ILE A 153 1.89 12.51 -12.63
N HIS A 154 0.59 12.48 -12.95
CA HIS A 154 -0.31 11.42 -12.50
C HIS A 154 -0.59 10.46 -13.66
N PRO A 155 -0.32 9.15 -13.52
CA PRO A 155 -0.60 8.17 -14.57
C PRO A 155 -2.08 8.05 -14.93
N ILE A 156 -2.97 8.38 -13.99
CA ILE A 156 -4.42 8.30 -14.14
C ILE A 156 -5.01 9.61 -13.61
N SER A 157 -5.98 10.19 -14.32
CA SER A 157 -6.62 11.41 -13.86
C SER A 157 -7.45 11.16 -12.61
N ALA A 158 -7.39 12.07 -11.62
CA ALA A 158 -8.14 11.94 -10.38
C ALA A 158 -9.66 11.82 -10.62
N LEU A 159 -10.18 12.49 -11.65
CA LEU A 159 -11.58 12.41 -12.06
C LEU A 159 -11.96 11.00 -12.53
N SER A 160 -11.16 10.39 -13.41
CA SER A 160 -11.43 9.02 -13.90
C SER A 160 -11.39 8.00 -12.77
N LEU A 161 -10.43 8.13 -11.85
CA LEU A 161 -10.31 7.24 -10.71
C LEU A 161 -11.49 7.39 -9.73
N SER A 162 -11.93 8.63 -9.49
CA SER A 162 -13.09 8.91 -8.63
C SER A 162 -14.39 8.37 -9.23
N PHE A 163 -14.57 8.54 -10.54
CA PHE A 163 -15.73 7.99 -11.27
C PHE A 163 -15.75 6.46 -11.21
N HIS A 164 -14.62 5.81 -11.48
CA HIS A 164 -14.47 4.36 -11.40
C HIS A 164 -14.82 3.82 -10.01
N SER A 165 -14.27 4.42 -8.96
CA SER A 165 -14.55 3.96 -7.60
C SER A 165 -16.00 4.20 -7.18
N LEU A 166 -16.61 5.32 -7.59
CA LEU A 166 -18.03 5.58 -7.33
C LEU A 166 -18.91 4.50 -7.98
N LEU A 167 -18.69 4.21 -9.26
CA LEU A 167 -19.46 3.19 -9.98
C LEU A 167 -19.28 1.78 -9.36
N ASN A 168 -18.10 1.48 -8.82
CA ASN A 168 -17.84 0.23 -8.09
C ASN A 168 -18.53 0.14 -6.71
N SER A 169 -18.87 1.27 -6.08
CA SER A 169 -19.58 1.31 -4.79
C SER A 169 -21.11 1.25 -4.92
N LEU A 170 -21.66 1.68 -6.05
CA LEU A 170 -23.11 1.70 -6.30
C LEU A 170 -23.81 0.33 -6.15
N PRO A 171 -23.24 -0.82 -6.55
CA PRO A 171 -23.88 -2.12 -6.36
C PRO A 171 -24.15 -2.42 -4.89
N SER A 172 -23.14 -2.23 -4.04
CA SER A 172 -23.23 -2.54 -2.61
C SER A 172 -24.15 -1.58 -1.87
N ILE A 173 -24.06 -0.28 -2.16
CA ILE A 173 -24.96 0.75 -1.61
C ILE A 173 -26.42 0.44 -2.00
N SER A 174 -26.67 0.13 -3.27
CA SER A 174 -28.01 -0.19 -3.74
C SER A 174 -28.56 -1.47 -3.11
N LEU A 175 -27.71 -2.49 -2.95
CA LEU A 175 -28.09 -3.73 -2.26
C LEU A 175 -28.44 -3.47 -0.79
N LEU A 176 -27.64 -2.66 -0.08
CA LEU A 176 -27.91 -2.30 1.32
C LEU A 176 -29.18 -1.47 1.49
N LEU A 177 -29.45 -0.54 0.58
CA LEU A 177 -30.69 0.25 0.57
C LEU A 177 -31.90 -0.62 0.25
N SER A 178 -31.77 -1.55 -0.71
CA SER A 178 -32.80 -2.53 -1.04
C SER A 178 -33.17 -3.36 0.19
N ILE A 179 -32.15 -3.91 0.84
CA ILE A 179 -32.23 -4.63 2.11
C ILE A 179 -32.98 -3.76 3.13
N PHE A 180 -32.48 -2.56 3.45
CA PHE A 180 -33.09 -1.66 4.43
C PHE A 180 -34.57 -1.37 4.14
N SER A 181 -34.93 -1.12 2.88
CA SER A 181 -36.32 -0.83 2.49
C SER A 181 -37.29 -2.01 2.69
N MET A 182 -36.79 -3.25 2.77
CA MET A 182 -37.60 -4.43 3.08
C MET A 182 -37.96 -4.51 4.58
N ASN A 183 -37.18 -3.89 5.46
CA ASN A 183 -37.29 -4.02 6.93
C ASN A 183 -38.36 -3.09 7.55
N GLY A 184 -39.58 -3.00 7.01
CA GLY A 184 -40.56 -2.13 7.64
C GLY A 184 -42.02 -2.27 7.25
N GLN A 185 -42.35 -2.33 5.95
CA GLN A 185 -43.75 -2.29 5.50
C GLN A 185 -43.91 -2.99 4.14
N LYS A 186 -44.98 -3.78 3.96
CA LYS A 186 -45.33 -4.41 2.66
C LYS A 186 -45.42 -3.40 1.51
N GLU A 187 -45.70 -2.14 1.83
CA GLU A 187 -45.82 -1.02 0.88
C GLU A 187 -44.50 -0.69 0.15
N ASN A 188 -43.35 -1.05 0.73
CA ASN A 188 -42.03 -0.76 0.14
C ASN A 188 -41.45 -1.89 -0.73
N PHE A 189 -42.23 -2.95 -1.02
CA PHE A 189 -41.75 -4.08 -1.80
C PHE A 189 -41.26 -3.68 -3.20
N ILE A 190 -42.02 -2.82 -3.91
CA ILE A 190 -41.65 -2.36 -5.26
C ILE A 190 -40.33 -1.57 -5.22
N LEU A 191 -40.17 -0.67 -4.25
CA LEU A 191 -38.94 0.10 -4.06
C LEU A 191 -37.74 -0.82 -3.78
N SER A 192 -37.92 -1.79 -2.88
CA SER A 192 -36.90 -2.79 -2.53
C SER A 192 -36.47 -3.59 -3.76
N LEU A 193 -37.42 -4.02 -4.59
CA LEU A 193 -37.16 -4.78 -5.81
C LEU A 193 -36.45 -3.92 -6.87
N LEU A 194 -36.86 -2.66 -7.05
CA LEU A 194 -36.19 -1.73 -7.97
C LEU A 194 -34.74 -1.47 -7.55
N LEU A 195 -34.49 -1.27 -6.25
CA LEU A 195 -33.14 -1.12 -5.71
C LEU A 195 -32.34 -2.41 -5.93
N LEU A 196 -32.90 -3.60 -5.65
CA LEU A 196 -32.23 -4.86 -5.90
C LEU A 196 -31.85 -5.03 -7.39
N LEU A 197 -32.77 -4.77 -8.31
CA LEU A 197 -32.49 -4.81 -9.75
C LEU A 197 -31.42 -3.80 -10.16
N SER A 198 -31.46 -2.59 -9.58
CA SER A 198 -30.43 -1.58 -9.83
C SER A 198 -29.06 -2.03 -9.31
N SER A 199 -28.98 -2.79 -8.21
CA SER A 199 -27.71 -3.33 -7.71
C SER A 199 -27.05 -4.27 -8.72
N PHE A 200 -27.83 -5.15 -9.37
CA PHE A 200 -27.35 -6.03 -10.43
C PHE A 200 -26.95 -5.26 -11.69
N LEU A 201 -27.75 -4.25 -12.08
CA LEU A 201 -27.42 -3.38 -13.20
C LEU A 201 -26.11 -2.63 -12.97
N PHE A 202 -25.94 -2.03 -11.78
CA PHE A 202 -24.70 -1.34 -11.41
C PHE A 202 -23.52 -2.29 -11.35
N LEU A 203 -23.72 -3.53 -10.88
CA LEU A 203 -22.66 -4.55 -10.89
C LEU A 203 -22.20 -4.84 -12.32
N LEU A 204 -23.12 -4.96 -13.27
CA LEU A 204 -22.78 -5.18 -14.67
C LEU A 204 -22.07 -3.97 -15.28
N LEU A 205 -22.59 -2.76 -15.04
CA LEU A 205 -22.00 -1.51 -15.52
C LEU A 205 -20.59 -1.29 -14.95
N SER A 206 -20.37 -1.59 -13.66
CA SER A 206 -19.07 -1.44 -13.03
C SER A 206 -18.02 -2.40 -13.61
N LYS A 207 -18.41 -3.63 -13.94
CA LYS A 207 -17.50 -4.59 -14.63
C LYS A 207 -17.18 -4.17 -16.05
N LEU A 208 -18.15 -3.65 -16.80
CA LEU A 208 -17.91 -3.13 -18.15
C LEU A 208 -16.98 -1.92 -18.13
N GLU A 209 -17.24 -0.96 -17.25
CA GLU A 209 -16.40 0.23 -17.10
C GLU A 209 -14.98 -0.14 -16.66
N THR A 210 -14.82 -1.04 -15.69
CA THR A 210 -13.50 -1.54 -15.26
C THR A 210 -12.71 -2.13 -16.44
N SER A 211 -13.37 -2.95 -17.27
CA SER A 211 -12.76 -3.56 -18.46
C SER A 211 -12.32 -2.51 -19.48
N LEU A 212 -13.17 -1.52 -19.76
CA LEU A 212 -12.83 -0.41 -20.66
C LEU A 212 -11.70 0.45 -20.10
N PHE A 213 -11.69 0.69 -18.79
CA PHE A 213 -10.68 1.51 -18.15
C PHE A 213 -9.30 0.85 -18.20
N ILE A 214 -9.23 -0.45 -17.92
CA ILE A 214 -8.00 -1.24 -18.06
C ILE A 214 -7.52 -1.25 -19.52
N LYS A 215 -8.42 -1.46 -20.50
CA LYS A 215 -8.06 -1.43 -21.92
C LYS A 215 -7.49 -0.07 -22.36
N ARG A 216 -8.09 1.04 -21.90
CA ARG A 216 -7.58 2.40 -22.17
C ARG A 216 -6.20 2.59 -21.55
N PHE A 217 -6.00 2.14 -20.31
CA PHE A 217 -4.70 2.19 -19.66
C PHE A 217 -3.64 1.39 -20.42
N ASP A 218 -3.96 0.15 -20.80
CA ASP A 218 -3.06 -0.71 -21.58
C ASP A 218 -2.71 -0.07 -22.94
N SER A 219 -3.68 0.57 -23.61
CA SER A 219 -3.43 1.24 -24.89
C SER A 219 -2.44 2.41 -24.79
N LEU A 220 -2.34 3.06 -23.63
CA LEU A 220 -1.46 4.21 -23.41
C LEU A 220 -0.03 3.81 -23.01
N TYR A 221 0.12 2.70 -22.29
CA TYR A 221 1.36 2.40 -21.56
C TYR A 221 2.00 1.05 -21.87
N LEU A 222 1.24 0.06 -22.37
CA LEU A 222 1.75 -1.29 -22.55
C LEU A 222 2.93 -1.36 -23.53
N ASN A 223 2.89 -0.57 -24.61
CA ASN A 223 3.97 -0.52 -25.60
C ASN A 223 5.30 -0.03 -25.01
N LYS A 224 5.27 0.74 -23.90
CA LYS A 224 6.47 1.24 -23.21
C LYS A 224 7.15 0.18 -22.34
N VAL A 225 6.54 -1.00 -22.19
CA VAL A 225 7.18 -2.14 -21.52
C VAL A 225 8.33 -2.68 -22.35
N ASP A 226 8.26 -2.57 -23.68
CA ASP A 226 9.27 -3.14 -24.56
C ASP A 226 10.62 -2.43 -24.41
N ASP A 227 11.68 -3.24 -24.38
CA ASP A 227 13.07 -2.79 -24.24
C ASP A 227 13.97 -3.81 -24.93
N ASN A 228 15.11 -3.36 -25.47
CA ASN A 228 16.09 -4.22 -26.15
C ASN A 228 16.68 -5.26 -25.19
N SER A 229 16.79 -4.94 -23.90
CA SER A 229 17.26 -5.87 -22.89
C SER A 229 16.14 -6.79 -22.40
N LEU A 230 16.31 -8.10 -22.56
CA LEU A 230 15.36 -9.10 -22.07
C LEU A 230 15.15 -9.02 -20.55
N PHE A 231 16.21 -8.70 -19.80
CA PHE A 231 16.10 -8.51 -18.35
C PHE A 231 15.20 -7.33 -18.01
N LYS A 232 15.46 -6.17 -18.64
CA LYS A 232 14.72 -4.94 -18.38
C LYS A 232 13.27 -5.01 -18.86
N ARG A 233 13.01 -5.71 -19.97
CA ARG A 233 11.65 -5.99 -20.44
C ARG A 233 10.85 -6.79 -19.41
N ARG A 234 11.45 -7.85 -18.83
CA ARG A 234 10.81 -8.64 -17.77
C ARG A 234 10.52 -7.80 -16.53
N GLU A 235 11.48 -6.98 -16.12
CA GLU A 235 11.36 -6.07 -14.99
C GLU A 235 10.22 -5.05 -15.21
N ASN A 236 10.23 -4.36 -16.34
CA ASN A 236 9.19 -3.41 -16.73
C ASN A 236 7.81 -4.06 -16.76
N TYR A 237 7.69 -5.26 -17.33
CA TYR A 237 6.42 -5.98 -17.38
C TYR A 237 5.89 -6.33 -15.98
N MET A 238 6.77 -6.75 -15.07
CA MET A 238 6.41 -7.06 -13.69
C MET A 238 5.90 -5.81 -12.95
N HIS A 239 6.68 -4.72 -12.96
CA HIS A 239 6.30 -3.46 -12.29
C HIS A 239 5.06 -2.82 -12.91
N TYR A 240 4.93 -2.89 -14.24
CA TYR A 240 3.74 -2.46 -14.96
C TYR A 240 2.49 -3.15 -14.44
N ASN A 241 2.48 -4.48 -14.37
CA ASN A 241 1.31 -5.24 -13.93
C ASN A 241 1.02 -5.05 -12.43
N LYS A 242 2.06 -4.94 -11.59
CA LYS A 242 1.89 -4.62 -10.18
C LYS A 242 1.22 -3.27 -9.98
N TYR A 243 1.77 -2.21 -10.59
CA TYR A 243 1.16 -0.89 -10.55
C TYR A 243 -0.27 -0.91 -11.08
N LYS A 244 -0.50 -1.53 -12.24
CA LYS A 244 -1.84 -1.66 -12.86
C LYS A 244 -2.85 -2.28 -11.90
N SER A 245 -2.49 -3.38 -11.22
CA SER A 245 -3.39 -4.05 -10.26
C SER A 245 -3.76 -3.18 -9.05
N MET A 246 -2.89 -2.26 -8.65
CA MET A 246 -3.05 -1.41 -7.46
C MET A 246 -3.69 -0.06 -7.79
N ALA A 247 -3.43 0.47 -8.99
CA ALA A 247 -3.84 1.79 -9.41
C ALA A 247 -5.36 1.96 -9.36
N PHE A 248 -6.10 0.96 -9.84
CA PHE A 248 -7.57 0.97 -9.92
C PHE A 248 -8.28 0.66 -8.60
N VAL A 249 -7.58 0.07 -7.62
CA VAL A 249 -8.24 -0.58 -6.48
C VAL A 249 -8.15 0.21 -5.18
N ILE A 250 -7.10 1.00 -4.96
CA ILE A 250 -6.72 1.33 -3.58
C ILE A 250 -7.35 2.62 -3.02
N TYR A 251 -7.05 3.81 -3.55
CA TYR A 251 -7.30 5.05 -2.80
C TYR A 251 -8.78 5.48 -2.73
N PRO A 252 -9.48 5.73 -3.85
CA PRO A 252 -10.85 6.21 -3.71
C PRO A 252 -11.80 5.09 -3.27
N THR A 253 -11.48 3.83 -3.59
CA THR A 253 -12.19 2.67 -3.05
C THR A 253 -12.04 2.55 -1.54
N LEU A 254 -10.86 2.79 -0.96
CA LEU A 254 -10.69 2.78 0.50
C LEU A 254 -11.58 3.84 1.18
N ILE A 255 -11.60 5.06 0.65
CA ILE A 255 -12.43 6.15 1.19
C ILE A 255 -13.92 5.80 1.05
N LEU A 256 -14.34 5.32 -0.12
CA LEU A 256 -15.72 4.95 -0.37
C LEU A 256 -16.17 3.75 0.49
N ASN A 257 -15.32 2.73 0.68
CA ASN A 257 -15.65 1.62 1.57
C ASN A 257 -15.85 2.09 3.01
N ILE A 258 -15.01 3.01 3.51
CA ILE A 258 -15.18 3.60 4.85
C ILE A 258 -16.49 4.38 4.92
N LEU A 259 -16.79 5.19 3.90
CA LEU A 259 -18.06 5.93 3.84
C LEU A 259 -19.26 5.00 3.78
N GLU A 260 -19.17 3.89 3.04
CA GLU A 260 -20.22 2.86 2.95
C GLU A 260 -20.46 2.18 4.30
N ILE A 261 -19.39 1.82 5.02
CA ILE A 261 -19.50 1.27 6.38
C ILE A 261 -20.19 2.27 7.31
N LEU A 262 -19.76 3.54 7.30
CA LEU A 262 -20.34 4.59 8.14
C LEU A 262 -21.80 4.85 7.80
N LEU A 263 -22.13 4.91 6.51
CA LEU A 263 -23.50 5.09 6.03
C LEU A 263 -24.39 3.92 6.45
N THR A 264 -23.90 2.69 6.35
CA THR A 264 -24.62 1.49 6.79
C THR A 264 -24.88 1.54 8.29
N LEU A 265 -23.87 1.82 9.11
CA LEU A 265 -24.05 1.96 10.55
C LEU A 265 -25.05 3.07 10.89
N PHE A 266 -24.97 4.21 10.20
CA PHE A 266 -25.89 5.33 10.39
C PHE A 266 -27.33 4.93 10.08
N ILE A 267 -27.60 4.34 8.90
CA ILE A 267 -28.94 3.90 8.49
C ILE A 267 -29.54 2.92 9.50
N PHE A 268 -28.75 1.92 9.93
CA PHE A 268 -29.22 0.89 10.85
C PHE A 268 -29.37 1.37 12.30
N SER A 269 -28.68 2.45 12.69
CA SER A 269 -28.81 3.03 14.04
C SER A 269 -30.19 3.62 14.34
N PHE A 270 -30.94 4.06 13.31
CA PHE A 270 -32.30 4.58 13.46
C PHE A 270 -33.38 3.51 13.26
N GLY A 271 -33.01 2.31 12.79
CA GLY A 271 -33.95 1.24 12.49
C GLY A 271 -34.16 0.30 13.67
N ASP A 272 -33.17 -0.54 13.95
CA ASP A 272 -33.26 -1.62 14.96
C ASP A 272 -31.94 -1.76 15.73
N PRO A 273 -31.94 -1.58 17.07
CA PRO A 273 -30.73 -1.65 17.86
C PRO A 273 -30.05 -3.02 17.79
N TYR A 274 -30.79 -4.12 17.66
CA TYR A 274 -30.22 -5.47 17.58
C TYR A 274 -29.44 -5.67 16.28
N PHE A 275 -29.95 -5.15 15.16
CA PHE A 275 -29.24 -5.17 13.88
C PHE A 275 -28.01 -4.28 13.89
N PHE A 276 -28.10 -3.11 14.51
CA PHE A 276 -26.93 -2.25 14.71
C PHE A 276 -25.83 -2.98 15.50
N PHE A 277 -26.15 -3.62 16.63
CA PHE A 277 -25.18 -4.38 17.41
C PHE A 277 -24.60 -5.56 16.64
N SER A 278 -25.42 -6.25 15.83
CA SER A 278 -24.93 -7.30 14.95
C SER A 278 -23.88 -6.80 13.97
N LEU A 279 -24.13 -5.66 13.30
CA LEU A 279 -23.17 -5.07 12.36
C LEU A 279 -21.87 -4.64 13.07
N VAL A 280 -21.98 -4.03 14.25
CA VAL A 280 -20.80 -3.68 15.06
C VAL A 280 -20.00 -4.93 15.43
N SER A 281 -20.67 -6.03 15.80
CA SER A 281 -20.01 -7.30 16.09
C SER A 281 -19.25 -7.87 14.89
N SER A 282 -19.81 -7.72 13.68
CA SER A 282 -19.18 -8.10 12.41
C SER A 282 -17.92 -7.28 12.10
N ILE A 283 -17.92 -5.98 12.45
CA ILE A 283 -16.72 -5.12 12.34
C ILE A 283 -15.63 -5.60 13.30
N LEU A 284 -15.97 -5.79 14.58
CA LEU A 284 -15.03 -6.26 15.61
C LEU A 284 -14.44 -7.62 15.25
N PHE A 285 -15.27 -8.54 14.77
CA PHE A 285 -14.84 -9.86 14.33
C PHE A 285 -13.89 -9.79 13.12
N SER A 286 -14.17 -8.91 12.17
CA SER A 286 -13.29 -8.71 11.01
C SER A 286 -11.92 -8.16 11.40
N LEU A 287 -11.88 -7.21 12.34
CA LEU A 287 -10.64 -6.70 12.91
C LEU A 287 -9.87 -7.79 13.66
N LEU A 288 -10.57 -8.59 14.48
CA LEU A 288 -9.98 -9.73 15.18
C LEU A 288 -9.36 -10.74 14.19
N LEU A 289 -10.10 -11.13 13.15
CA LEU A 289 -9.59 -12.01 12.10
C LEU A 289 -8.37 -11.40 11.42
N TYR A 290 -8.38 -10.11 11.11
CA TYR A 290 -7.22 -9.47 10.51
C TYR A 290 -5.98 -9.58 11.41
N PHE A 291 -6.07 -9.21 12.69
CA PHE A 291 -4.93 -9.27 13.61
C PHE A 291 -4.44 -10.70 13.87
N LEU A 292 -5.36 -11.67 13.97
CA LEU A 292 -5.00 -13.07 14.17
C LEU A 292 -4.33 -13.69 12.94
N PHE A 293 -4.69 -13.22 11.73
CA PHE A 293 -4.29 -13.88 10.48
C PHE A 293 -3.19 -13.16 9.70
N VAL A 294 -2.99 -11.85 9.87
CA VAL A 294 -2.05 -11.03 9.06
C VAL A 294 -0.62 -11.56 9.12
N SER A 295 -0.12 -11.87 10.32
CA SER A 295 1.27 -12.34 10.52
C SER A 295 1.57 -13.67 9.81
N LYS A 296 0.58 -14.55 9.72
CA LYS A 296 0.71 -15.82 9.02
C LYS A 296 0.61 -15.64 7.50
N GLU A 297 -0.24 -14.74 7.00
CA GLU A 297 -0.31 -14.41 5.58
C GLU A 297 1.02 -13.85 5.08
N ASP A 298 1.61 -12.92 5.84
CA ASP A 298 2.94 -12.36 5.54
C ASP A 298 4.00 -13.45 5.52
N SER A 299 3.99 -14.36 6.50
CA SER A 299 4.93 -15.49 6.53
C SER A 299 4.79 -16.42 5.31
N PHE A 300 3.56 -16.68 4.84
CA PHE A 300 3.34 -17.46 3.62
C PHE A 300 3.86 -16.72 2.38
N ASN A 301 3.58 -15.42 2.27
CA ASN A 301 4.02 -14.58 1.16
C ASN A 301 5.55 -14.48 1.11
N GLU A 302 6.21 -14.19 2.23
CA GLU A 302 7.67 -14.14 2.34
C GLU A 302 8.31 -15.48 1.94
N LYS A 303 7.75 -16.59 2.44
CA LYS A 303 8.25 -17.92 2.09
C LYS A 303 8.08 -18.22 0.61
N ALA A 304 6.92 -17.92 0.03
CA ALA A 304 6.68 -18.09 -1.40
C ALA A 304 7.63 -17.22 -2.24
N SER A 305 7.75 -15.93 -1.92
CA SER A 305 8.66 -15.01 -2.62
C SER A 305 10.13 -15.43 -2.49
N SER A 306 10.56 -15.95 -1.33
CA SER A 306 11.93 -16.45 -1.15
C SER A 306 12.23 -17.67 -2.04
N LEU A 307 11.25 -18.57 -2.19
CA LEU A 307 11.35 -19.76 -3.04
C LEU A 307 11.30 -19.38 -4.52
N GLU A 308 10.45 -18.44 -4.92
CA GLU A 308 10.40 -17.91 -6.29
C GLU A 308 11.71 -17.20 -6.66
N TYR A 309 12.21 -16.32 -5.78
CA TYR A 309 13.49 -15.65 -5.97
C TYR A 309 14.62 -16.67 -6.15
N SER A 310 14.65 -17.67 -5.26
CA SER A 310 15.59 -18.78 -5.30
C SER A 310 15.56 -19.54 -6.63
N TYR A 311 14.35 -19.81 -7.13
CA TYR A 311 14.11 -20.55 -8.36
C TYR A 311 14.58 -19.78 -9.60
N PHE A 312 14.37 -18.46 -9.64
CA PHE A 312 14.70 -17.64 -10.82
C PHE A 312 16.15 -17.15 -10.85
N HIS A 313 16.81 -16.96 -9.69
CA HIS A 313 18.12 -16.29 -9.64
C HIS A 313 19.32 -17.21 -9.42
N PHE A 314 19.13 -18.41 -8.89
CA PHE A 314 20.25 -19.34 -8.71
C PHE A 314 20.31 -20.38 -9.82
N ASN A 315 21.51 -20.52 -10.42
CA ASN A 315 21.76 -21.59 -11.38
C ASN A 315 21.85 -22.94 -10.63
N LYS A 316 20.76 -23.70 -10.62
CA LYS A 316 20.60 -24.94 -9.85
C LYS A 316 20.42 -26.14 -10.77
N SER A 317 20.90 -27.31 -10.32
CA SER A 317 20.60 -28.59 -10.99
C SER A 317 19.09 -28.82 -11.09
N GLU A 318 18.66 -29.52 -12.14
CA GLU A 318 17.24 -29.79 -12.40
C GLU A 318 16.50 -30.40 -11.21
N LYS A 319 17.10 -31.39 -10.54
CA LYS A 319 16.55 -32.03 -9.34
C LYS A 319 16.23 -31.02 -8.22
N ASN A 320 17.13 -30.06 -7.99
CA ASN A 320 16.92 -29.01 -6.97
C ASN A 320 15.83 -28.01 -7.38
N ARG A 321 15.72 -27.68 -8.68
CA ARG A 321 14.63 -26.84 -9.19
C ARG A 321 13.27 -27.49 -8.99
N LEU A 322 13.16 -28.80 -9.26
CA LEU A 322 11.92 -29.56 -9.04
C LEU A 322 11.54 -29.63 -7.55
N LEU A 323 12.50 -29.84 -6.66
CA LEU A 323 12.26 -29.80 -5.22
C LEU A 323 11.72 -28.44 -4.76
N GLU A 324 12.26 -27.34 -5.29
CA GLU A 324 11.76 -26.00 -5.01
C GLU A 324 10.34 -25.78 -5.53
N LEU A 325 10.03 -26.21 -6.75
CA LEU A 325 8.67 -26.16 -7.30
C LEU A 325 7.68 -26.96 -6.43
N HIS A 326 8.05 -28.16 -5.97
CA HIS A 326 7.22 -28.93 -5.05
C HIS A 326 7.04 -28.22 -3.71
N SER A 327 8.09 -27.57 -3.19
CA SER A 327 8.00 -26.80 -1.95
C SER A 327 7.09 -25.58 -2.10
N LEU A 328 7.18 -24.86 -3.22
CA LEU A 328 6.34 -23.72 -3.56
C LEU A 328 4.87 -24.17 -3.69
N SER A 329 4.62 -25.26 -4.40
CA SER A 329 3.27 -25.87 -4.50
C SER A 329 2.71 -26.25 -3.12
N LYS A 330 3.54 -26.81 -2.23
CA LYS A 330 3.13 -27.16 -0.86
C LYS A 330 2.80 -25.92 -0.02
N VAL A 331 3.56 -24.84 -0.16
CA VAL A 331 3.28 -23.54 0.47
C VAL A 331 1.94 -23.00 -0.05
N GLY A 332 1.75 -22.98 -1.37
CA GLY A 332 0.49 -22.53 -2.00
C GLY A 332 -0.73 -23.33 -1.55
N LYS A 333 -0.63 -24.67 -1.46
CA LYS A 333 -1.73 -25.51 -0.93
C LYS A 333 -2.07 -25.18 0.52
N ARG A 334 -1.07 -25.00 1.39
CA ARG A 334 -1.28 -24.62 2.80
C ARG A 334 -1.92 -23.24 2.91
N TYR A 335 -1.46 -22.30 2.08
CA TYR A 335 -2.02 -20.95 2.04
C TYR A 335 -3.48 -20.97 1.56
N SER A 336 -3.81 -21.78 0.55
CA SER A 336 -5.20 -21.96 0.09
C SER A 336 -6.11 -22.51 1.18
N VAL A 337 -5.72 -23.59 1.88
CA VAL A 337 -6.49 -24.13 3.01
C VAL A 337 -6.69 -23.08 4.09
N TYR A 338 -5.65 -22.30 4.37
CA TYR A 338 -5.70 -21.23 5.34
C TYR A 338 -6.70 -20.12 4.97
N LEU A 339 -6.73 -19.69 3.71
CA LEU A 339 -7.72 -18.75 3.20
C LEU A 339 -9.15 -19.32 3.32
N THR A 340 -9.33 -20.60 2.99
CA THR A 340 -10.63 -21.27 3.15
C THR A 340 -11.12 -21.25 4.60
N ILE A 341 -10.25 -21.55 5.57
CA ILE A 341 -10.61 -21.49 7.01
C ILE A 341 -11.05 -20.07 7.40
N LYS A 342 -10.32 -19.05 6.96
CA LYS A 342 -10.64 -17.63 7.23
C LYS A 342 -12.00 -17.24 6.68
N ASP A 343 -12.33 -17.69 5.46
CA ASP A 343 -13.62 -17.40 4.82
C ASP A 343 -14.77 -18.20 5.45
N SER A 344 -14.55 -19.49 5.75
CA SER A 344 -15.53 -20.30 6.49
C SER A 344 -15.85 -19.69 7.86
N ALA A 345 -14.85 -19.21 8.60
CA ALA A 345 -15.07 -18.54 9.88
C ALA A 345 -15.93 -17.28 9.73
N SER A 346 -15.80 -16.56 8.62
CA SER A 346 -16.59 -15.35 8.33
C SER A 346 -18.05 -15.67 8.05
N ILE A 347 -18.31 -16.72 7.28
CA ILE A 347 -19.67 -17.20 7.00
C ILE A 347 -20.34 -17.69 8.28
N ILE A 348 -19.65 -18.53 9.07
CA ILE A 348 -20.17 -19.06 10.34
C ILE A 348 -20.49 -17.92 11.31
N PHE A 349 -19.59 -16.94 11.45
CA PHE A 349 -19.84 -15.79 12.31
C PHE A 349 -21.04 -14.96 11.84
N ALA A 350 -21.14 -14.67 10.54
CA ALA A 350 -22.28 -13.95 9.99
C ALA A 350 -23.60 -14.68 10.26
N CYS A 351 -23.64 -16.01 10.15
CA CYS A 351 -24.81 -16.82 10.52
C CYS A 351 -25.17 -16.68 12.01
N LEU A 352 -24.19 -16.84 12.90
CA LEU A 352 -24.40 -16.76 14.35
C LEU A 352 -24.85 -15.36 14.79
N ALA A 353 -24.18 -14.31 14.30
CA ALA A 353 -24.52 -12.92 14.62
C ALA A 353 -25.96 -12.60 14.20
N SER A 354 -26.37 -13.08 13.03
CA SER A 354 -27.72 -12.92 12.51
C SER A 354 -28.76 -13.67 13.33
N PHE A 355 -28.46 -14.92 13.70
CA PHE A 355 -29.33 -15.72 14.56
C PHE A 355 -29.54 -15.04 15.92
N PHE A 356 -28.47 -14.58 16.56
CA PHE A 356 -28.58 -13.91 17.86
C PHE A 356 -29.34 -12.57 17.77
N ALA A 357 -29.11 -11.78 16.72
CA ALA A 357 -29.85 -10.54 16.52
C ALA A 357 -31.37 -10.77 16.47
N LEU A 358 -31.80 -11.80 15.72
CA LEU A 358 -33.22 -12.18 15.63
C LEU A 358 -33.76 -12.79 16.93
N TYR A 359 -32.96 -13.63 17.58
CA TYR A 359 -33.33 -14.24 18.85
C TYR A 359 -33.62 -13.18 19.91
N PHE A 360 -32.77 -12.16 20.04
CA PHE A 360 -33.00 -11.06 20.98
C PHE A 360 -34.13 -10.13 20.56
N LYS A 361 -34.38 -9.99 19.25
CA LYS A 361 -35.54 -9.27 18.72
C LYS A 361 -36.87 -10.01 18.95
N ASN A 362 -36.83 -11.31 19.27
CA ASN A 362 -37.99 -12.22 19.31
C ASN A 362 -38.73 -12.33 17.96
N ASP A 363 -38.01 -12.21 16.84
CA ASP A 363 -38.58 -12.30 15.49
C ASP A 363 -37.74 -13.25 14.62
N LEU A 364 -38.11 -14.53 14.61
CA LEU A 364 -37.37 -15.60 13.92
C LEU A 364 -37.77 -15.77 12.45
N GLY A 365 -38.20 -14.70 11.79
CA GLY A 365 -38.54 -14.72 10.37
C GLY A 365 -37.35 -15.09 9.48
N MET A 366 -37.54 -16.04 8.56
CA MET A 366 -36.52 -16.46 7.59
C MET A 366 -36.05 -15.29 6.70
N GLU A 367 -36.96 -14.40 6.32
CA GLU A 367 -36.66 -13.21 5.51
C GLU A 367 -35.69 -12.28 6.25
N LEU A 368 -35.97 -12.05 7.55
CA LEU A 368 -35.17 -11.22 8.44
C LEU A 368 -33.81 -11.86 8.73
N PHE A 369 -33.73 -13.19 8.74
CA PHE A 369 -32.47 -13.93 8.89
C PHE A 369 -31.57 -13.72 7.69
N PHE A 370 -32.08 -13.96 6.47
CA PHE A 370 -31.29 -13.76 5.26
C PHE A 370 -30.85 -12.31 5.09
N PHE A 371 -31.74 -11.36 5.42
CA PHE A 371 -31.41 -9.94 5.48
C PHE A 371 -30.20 -9.68 6.40
N THR A 372 -30.29 -10.12 7.65
CA THR A 372 -29.26 -9.84 8.65
C THR A 372 -27.95 -10.55 8.30
N PHE A 373 -28.05 -11.77 7.76
CA PHE A 373 -26.91 -12.56 7.28
C PHE A 373 -26.16 -11.88 6.15
N ILE A 374 -26.87 -11.44 5.10
CA ILE A 374 -26.26 -10.76 3.96
C ILE A 374 -25.61 -9.45 4.42
N SER A 375 -26.29 -8.65 5.25
CA SER A 375 -25.72 -7.40 5.77
C SER A 375 -24.45 -7.62 6.59
N ASN A 376 -24.45 -8.60 7.50
CA ASN A 376 -23.26 -8.95 8.27
C ASN A 376 -22.11 -9.45 7.38
N TYR A 377 -22.41 -10.32 6.41
CA TYR A 377 -21.41 -10.88 5.51
C TYR A 377 -20.80 -9.80 4.60
N LEU A 378 -21.61 -8.89 4.07
CA LEU A 378 -21.15 -7.72 3.31
C LEU A 378 -20.27 -6.81 4.18
N MET A 379 -20.69 -6.53 5.42
CA MET A 379 -19.91 -5.73 6.36
C MET A 379 -18.52 -6.33 6.62
N ILE A 380 -18.44 -7.65 6.82
CA ILE A 380 -17.17 -8.36 6.96
C ILE A 380 -16.31 -8.20 5.69
N GLY A 381 -16.91 -8.35 4.51
CA GLY A 381 -16.25 -8.17 3.23
C GLY A 381 -15.65 -6.77 3.03
N LEU A 382 -16.44 -5.72 3.32
CA LEU A 382 -16.01 -4.32 3.19
C LEU A 382 -14.84 -3.98 4.12
N ILE A 383 -14.86 -4.48 5.37
CA ILE A 383 -13.77 -4.27 6.33
C ILE A 383 -12.50 -5.00 5.87
N LYS A 384 -12.61 -6.27 5.47
CA LYS A 384 -11.48 -7.05 4.94
C LYS A 384 -10.84 -6.36 3.74
N GLN A 385 -11.65 -5.87 2.81
CA GLN A 385 -11.16 -5.16 1.62
C GLN A 385 -10.47 -3.84 1.99
N SER A 386 -11.04 -3.08 2.93
CA SER A 386 -10.44 -1.84 3.42
C SER A 386 -9.07 -2.06 4.06
N LEU A 387 -8.93 -3.10 4.90
CA LEU A 387 -7.65 -3.45 5.52
C LEU A 387 -6.63 -3.90 4.48
N THR A 388 -7.02 -4.75 3.53
CA THR A 388 -6.15 -5.20 2.43
C THR A 388 -5.67 -4.02 1.58
N ASN A 389 -6.56 -3.07 1.28
CA ASN A 389 -6.22 -1.87 0.52
C ASN A 389 -5.26 -0.96 1.30
N TYR A 390 -5.45 -0.86 2.62
CA TYR A 390 -4.56 -0.09 3.50
C TYR A 390 -3.14 -0.65 3.47
N ASP A 391 -2.98 -1.98 3.59
CA ASP A 391 -1.65 -2.62 3.60
C ASP A 391 -0.89 -2.43 2.28
N LYS A 392 -1.62 -2.35 1.16
CA LYS A 392 -1.05 -2.15 -0.17
C LYS A 392 -0.72 -0.69 -0.50
N LEU A 393 -0.99 0.27 0.39
CA LEU A 393 -0.76 1.69 0.11
C LEU A 393 0.71 2.02 -0.14
N ASP A 394 1.61 1.44 0.67
CA ASP A 394 3.04 1.70 0.56
C ASP A 394 3.67 0.98 -0.63
N GLU A 395 3.22 -0.24 -0.92
CA GLU A 395 3.60 -0.95 -2.15
C GLU A 395 3.15 -0.16 -3.40
N LYS A 396 1.92 0.37 -3.41
CA LYS A 396 1.46 1.23 -4.49
C LYS A 396 2.37 2.44 -4.71
N LYS A 397 2.73 3.18 -3.64
CA LYS A 397 3.61 4.37 -3.78
C LYS A 397 4.97 4.01 -4.37
N LYS A 398 5.50 2.84 -3.98
CA LYS A 398 6.75 2.31 -4.53
C LYS A 398 6.62 2.02 -6.03
N GLU A 399 5.58 1.27 -6.41
CA GLU A 399 5.32 0.94 -7.81
C GLU A 399 4.97 2.18 -8.66
N GLU A 400 4.28 3.17 -8.08
CA GLU A 400 3.99 4.46 -8.73
C GLU A 400 5.26 5.26 -9.01
N SER A 401 6.22 5.25 -8.07
CA SER A 401 7.53 5.92 -8.25
C SER A 401 8.31 5.29 -9.42
N TYR A 402 8.34 3.95 -9.48
CA TYR A 402 8.92 3.23 -10.62
C TYR A 402 8.16 3.53 -11.92
N PHE A 403 6.83 3.54 -11.87
CA PHE A 403 5.98 3.74 -13.04
C PHE A 403 6.19 5.13 -13.66
N ILE A 404 6.18 6.18 -12.84
CA ILE A 404 6.39 7.55 -13.32
C ILE A 404 7.74 7.67 -14.03
N PHE A 405 8.80 7.10 -13.44
CA PHE A 405 10.12 7.20 -14.02
C PHE A 405 10.29 6.37 -15.29
N ASN A 406 9.72 5.16 -15.39
CA ASN A 406 10.01 4.29 -16.54
C ASN A 406 8.98 4.41 -17.67
N PHE A 407 7.76 4.90 -17.39
CA PHE A 407 6.65 4.91 -18.34
C PHE A 407 6.11 6.32 -18.64
N LEU A 408 6.47 7.33 -17.87
CA LEU A 408 5.99 8.71 -18.06
C LEU A 408 7.10 9.74 -18.33
N SER A 409 8.37 9.42 -18.05
CA SER A 409 9.51 10.30 -18.32
C SER A 409 9.90 10.37 -19.79
#